data_AF-A0A843EU59-F1
#
_entry.id   AF-A0A843EU59-F1
#
_cell.length_a   1.000
_cell.length_b   1.000
_cell.length_c   1.000
_cell.angle_alpha   90.00
_cell.angle_beta   90.00
_cell.angle_gamma   90.00
#
_symmetry.space_group_name_H-M   'P 1'
#
loop_
_entity.id
_entity.type
_entity.pdbx_description
1 polymer ?
#
loop_
_entity_poly.entity_id
_entity_poly.type
_entity_poly.pdbx_seq_one_letter_code
_entity_poly.pdbx_strand_id
1 'polypeptide(L)'
;MSYIILAILFLLSGFFMKYSDDLFDVNHDVVMASGIGVLCGLASAFATISDIGAAYIFIAIPIGNMIALKVDGIHHIITLLVFIVICLIGGLPELSLVILLICVLAALSDEVGHELIPDATNNKFLNLFFEYRFVMKIVILLLAIFGAFNIIVFVYFIMFEIAYTFAGIIFEKLN
;
A
#
# COMPACT_ATOMS: atom_id res chain seq x y z
N MET A 1 -18.68 7.93 0.71
CA MET A 1 -18.25 7.43 2.04
C MET A 1 -17.91 8.63 2.93
N SER A 2 -18.12 8.57 4.25
CA SER A 2 -17.66 9.64 5.15
C SER A 2 -16.12 9.71 5.15
N TYR A 3 -15.55 10.93 5.19
CA TYR A 3 -14.12 11.17 5.29
C TYR A 3 -13.45 10.42 6.44
N ILE A 4 -14.16 10.24 7.56
CA ILE A 4 -13.66 9.52 8.73
C ILE A 4 -13.53 8.03 8.43
N ILE A 5 -14.51 7.44 7.75
CA ILE A 5 -14.49 6.01 7.41
C ILE A 5 -13.35 5.74 6.43
N LEU A 6 -13.15 6.61 5.43
CA LEU A 6 -12.06 6.46 4.48
C LEU A 6 -10.69 6.54 5.19
N ALA A 7 -10.51 7.48 6.10
CA ALA A 7 -9.29 7.57 6.92
C ALA A 7 -9.03 6.29 7.73
N ILE A 8 -10.07 5.72 8.34
CA ILE A 8 -9.97 4.44 9.06
C ILE A 8 -9.56 3.31 8.13
N LEU A 9 -10.14 3.23 6.91
CA LEU A 9 -9.78 2.19 5.95
C LEU A 9 -8.32 2.29 5.50
N PHE A 10 -7.78 3.50 5.32
CA PHE A 10 -6.35 3.69 5.05
C PHE A 10 -5.47 3.25 6.22
N LEU A 11 -5.80 3.65 7.45
CA LEU A 11 -5.08 3.20 8.65
C LEU A 11 -5.07 1.67 8.76
N LEU A 12 -6.23 1.05 8.64
CA LEU A 12 -6.38 -0.41 8.74
C LEU A 12 -5.61 -1.12 7.62
N SER A 13 -5.68 -0.60 6.39
CA SER A 13 -4.93 -1.17 5.27
C SER A 13 -3.42 -1.14 5.52
N GLY A 14 -2.87 0.00 5.98
CA GLY A 14 -1.44 0.12 6.26
C GLY A 14 -1.01 -0.79 7.40
N PHE A 15 -1.79 -0.81 8.48
CA PHE A 15 -1.52 -1.64 9.65
C PHE A 15 -1.54 -3.14 9.31
N PHE A 16 -2.62 -3.61 8.68
CA PHE A 16 -2.78 -5.02 8.35
C PHE A 16 -1.78 -5.49 7.30
N MET A 17 -1.39 -4.63 6.35
CA MET A 17 -0.37 -4.97 5.36
C MET A 17 0.96 -5.32 6.04
N LYS A 18 1.52 -4.41 6.84
CA LYS A 18 2.81 -4.67 7.53
C LYS A 18 2.71 -5.83 8.51
N TYR A 19 1.64 -5.88 9.30
CA TYR A 19 1.48 -6.93 10.30
C TYR A 19 1.32 -8.32 9.67
N SER A 20 0.63 -8.41 8.53
CA SER A 20 0.53 -9.66 7.75
C SER A 20 1.88 -10.09 7.19
N ASP A 21 2.66 -9.16 6.64
CA ASP A 21 3.97 -9.45 6.08
C ASP A 21 4.92 -9.94 7.18
N ASP A 22 5.01 -9.24 8.31
CA ASP A 22 5.91 -9.63 9.40
C ASP A 22 5.52 -10.98 10.04
N LEU A 23 4.22 -11.30 10.14
CA LEU A 23 3.77 -12.63 10.59
C LEU A 23 4.27 -13.75 9.67
N PHE A 24 4.28 -13.50 8.36
CA PHE A 24 4.74 -14.48 7.39
C PHE A 24 6.28 -14.57 7.37
N ASP A 25 6.97 -13.43 7.29
CA ASP A 25 8.41 -13.37 7.10
C ASP A 25 9.20 -13.71 8.36
N VAL A 26 8.74 -13.25 9.53
CA VAL A 26 9.46 -13.41 10.81
C VAL A 26 8.96 -14.65 11.55
N ASN A 27 7.65 -14.74 11.78
CA ASN A 27 7.07 -15.83 12.58
C ASN A 27 6.77 -17.09 11.77
N HIS A 28 6.82 -17.03 10.43
CA HIS A 28 6.44 -18.12 9.55
C HIS A 28 5.00 -18.63 9.80
N ASP A 29 4.13 -17.78 10.39
CA ASP A 29 2.74 -18.11 10.70
C ASP A 29 1.84 -17.78 9.50
N VAL A 30 1.80 -18.74 8.58
CA VAL A 30 1.04 -18.64 7.34
C VAL A 30 -0.46 -18.43 7.58
N VAL A 31 -1.02 -19.04 8.64
CA VAL A 31 -2.46 -19.02 8.90
C VAL A 31 -2.87 -17.64 9.42
N MET A 32 -2.17 -17.11 10.42
CA MET A 32 -2.46 -15.77 10.92
C MET A 32 -2.13 -14.70 9.88
N ALA A 33 -1.00 -14.81 9.17
CA ALA A 33 -0.65 -13.89 8.10
C ALA A 33 -1.77 -13.82 7.05
N SER A 34 -2.25 -14.97 6.56
CA SER A 34 -3.35 -15.01 5.60
C SER A 34 -4.65 -14.42 6.16
N GLY A 35 -4.97 -14.67 7.43
CA GLY A 35 -6.14 -14.08 8.09
C GLY A 35 -6.10 -12.56 8.18
N ILE A 36 -4.95 -11.99 8.55
CA ILE A 36 -4.74 -10.54 8.59
C ILE A 36 -4.69 -9.97 7.16
N GLY A 37 -4.10 -10.68 6.20
CA GLY A 37 -4.10 -10.34 4.78
C GLY A 37 -5.51 -10.20 4.21
N VAL A 38 -6.45 -11.09 4.59
CA VAL A 38 -7.88 -10.93 4.23
C VAL A 38 -8.42 -9.59 4.74
N LEU A 39 -8.16 -9.23 6.00
CA LEU A 39 -8.61 -7.95 6.56
C LEU A 39 -7.99 -6.75 5.83
N CYS A 40 -6.72 -6.85 5.44
CA CYS A 40 -6.06 -5.86 4.59
C CYS A 40 -6.78 -5.70 3.25
N GLY A 41 -7.01 -6.81 2.55
CA GLY A 41 -7.69 -6.84 1.25
C GLY A 41 -9.10 -6.25 1.32
N LEU A 42 -9.86 -6.57 2.38
CA LEU A 42 -11.17 -5.96 2.65
C LEU A 42 -11.06 -4.44 2.80
N ALA A 43 -10.19 -3.97 3.71
CA ALA A 43 -10.07 -2.54 4.00
C ALA A 43 -9.63 -1.73 2.77
N SER A 44 -8.64 -2.24 2.03
CA SER A 44 -8.10 -1.59 0.83
C SER A 44 -9.12 -1.59 -0.31
N ALA A 45 -9.87 -2.67 -0.50
CA ALA A 45 -10.90 -2.74 -1.55
C ALA A 45 -12.07 -1.82 -1.25
N PHE A 46 -12.55 -1.78 0.00
CA PHE A 46 -13.60 -0.84 0.38
C PHE A 46 -13.18 0.62 0.22
N ALA A 47 -11.92 0.96 0.48
CA ALA A 47 -11.39 2.28 0.18
C ALA A 47 -11.38 2.56 -1.33
N THR A 48 -10.90 1.60 -2.13
CA THR A 48 -10.79 1.68 -3.60
C THR A 48 -12.13 1.94 -4.28
N ILE A 49 -13.17 1.17 -3.94
CA ILE A 49 -14.49 1.36 -4.57
C ILE A 49 -15.20 2.66 -4.12
N SER A 50 -14.72 3.27 -3.03
CA SER A 50 -15.38 4.42 -2.41
C SER A 50 -14.81 5.77 -2.82
N ASP A 51 -13.56 5.83 -3.27
CA ASP A 51 -12.86 7.07 -3.60
C ASP A 51 -11.85 6.87 -4.73
N ILE A 52 -11.83 7.82 -5.67
CA ILE A 52 -10.99 7.75 -6.87
C ILE A 52 -9.48 7.86 -6.54
N GLY A 53 -9.11 8.68 -5.56
CA GLY A 53 -7.72 8.82 -5.13
C GLY A 53 -7.23 7.56 -4.40
N ALA A 54 -8.08 6.99 -3.55
CA ALA A 54 -7.83 5.70 -2.93
C ALA A 54 -7.64 4.59 -3.97
N ALA A 55 -8.47 4.56 -5.02
CA ALA A 55 -8.36 3.59 -6.09
C ALA A 55 -7.01 3.68 -6.82
N TYR A 56 -6.54 4.89 -7.15
CA TYR A 56 -5.21 5.04 -7.77
C TYR A 56 -4.11 4.45 -6.89
N ILE A 57 -4.14 4.67 -5.58
CA ILE A 57 -3.10 4.21 -4.65
C ILE A 57 -3.18 2.70 -4.45
N PHE A 58 -4.34 2.18 -4.06
CA PHE A 58 -4.50 0.77 -3.69
C PHE A 58 -4.48 -0.18 -4.88
N ILE A 59 -4.68 0.31 -6.11
CA ILE A 59 -4.42 -0.47 -7.33
C ILE A 59 -2.94 -0.37 -7.74
N ALA A 60 -2.32 0.81 -7.60
CA ALA A 60 -0.94 1.01 -8.00
C ALA A 60 0.05 0.19 -7.16
N ILE A 61 -0.12 0.14 -5.84
CA ILE A 61 0.77 -0.61 -4.92
C ILE A 61 0.88 -2.09 -5.29
N PRO A 62 -0.22 -2.88 -5.37
CA PRO A 62 -0.12 -4.29 -5.71
C PRO A 62 0.41 -4.52 -7.12
N ILE A 63 0.06 -3.68 -8.10
CA ILE A 63 0.62 -3.80 -9.47
C ILE A 63 2.13 -3.55 -9.45
N GLY A 64 2.58 -2.49 -8.77
CA GLY A 64 4.01 -2.19 -8.62
C GLY A 64 4.77 -3.34 -7.97
N ASN A 65 4.22 -3.90 -6.89
CA ASN A 65 4.83 -5.04 -6.18
C ASN A 65 4.82 -6.33 -7.00
N MET A 66 3.79 -6.56 -7.82
CA MET A 66 3.75 -7.69 -8.76
C MET A 66 4.82 -7.57 -9.83
N ILE A 67 5.04 -6.36 -10.38
CA ILE A 67 6.10 -6.11 -11.36
C ILE A 67 7.48 -6.29 -10.72
N ALA A 68 7.63 -5.88 -9.46
CA ALA A 68 8.83 -6.11 -8.66
C ALA A 68 9.03 -7.58 -8.22
N LEU A 69 8.10 -8.49 -8.57
CA LEU A 69 8.11 -9.90 -8.18
C LEU A 69 8.09 -10.15 -6.66
N LYS A 70 7.57 -9.20 -5.88
CA LYS A 70 7.45 -9.28 -4.42
C LYS A 70 6.18 -9.96 -3.92
N VAL A 71 5.26 -10.29 -4.84
CA VAL A 71 4.05 -11.06 -4.54
C VAL A 71 4.38 -12.54 -4.70
N ASP A 72 5.02 -13.11 -3.70
CA ASP A 72 5.52 -14.49 -3.69
C ASP A 72 4.90 -15.36 -2.59
N GLY A 73 4.39 -14.75 -1.52
CA GLY A 73 3.72 -15.43 -0.41
C GLY A 73 2.24 -15.77 -0.66
N ILE A 74 1.77 -16.86 -0.05
CA ILE A 74 0.35 -17.25 -0.10
C ILE A 74 -0.57 -16.18 0.52
N HIS A 75 -0.09 -15.47 1.55
CA HIS A 75 -0.83 -14.37 2.18
C HIS A 75 -1.02 -13.20 1.22
N HIS A 76 -0.02 -12.87 0.39
CA HIS A 76 -0.16 -11.85 -0.65
C HIS A 76 -1.19 -12.25 -1.70
N ILE A 77 -1.17 -13.52 -2.15
CA ILE A 77 -2.13 -14.04 -3.15
C ILE A 77 -3.55 -13.96 -2.60
N ILE A 78 -3.77 -14.39 -1.36
CA ILE A 78 -5.09 -14.34 -0.72
C ILE A 78 -5.57 -12.90 -0.59
N THR A 79 -4.70 -12.00 -0.12
CA THR A 79 -5.00 -10.56 0.02
C THR A 79 -5.42 -9.96 -1.33
N LEU A 80 -4.65 -10.24 -2.38
CA LEU A 80 -4.92 -9.75 -3.74
C LEU A 80 -6.23 -10.31 -4.30
N LEU A 81 -6.52 -11.60 -4.07
CA LEU A 81 -7.75 -12.23 -4.53
C LEU A 81 -8.98 -11.60 -3.87
N VAL A 82 -8.94 -11.42 -2.55
CA VAL A 82 -10.02 -10.73 -1.80
C VAL A 82 -10.22 -9.32 -2.33
N PHE A 83 -9.12 -8.59 -2.54
CA PHE A 83 -9.15 -7.24 -3.08
C PHE A 83 -9.83 -7.18 -4.46
N ILE A 84 -9.40 -8.05 -5.40
CA ILE A 84 -9.94 -8.10 -6.76
C ILE A 84 -11.43 -8.47 -6.74
N VAL A 85 -11.82 -9.51 -5.99
CA VAL A 85 -13.22 -9.96 -5.94
C VAL A 85 -14.15 -8.83 -5.49
N ILE A 86 -13.75 -8.07 -4.46
CA ILE A 86 -14.57 -6.95 -3.96
C ILE A 86 -14.60 -5.81 -4.97
N CYS A 87 -13.48 -5.47 -5.60
CA CYS A 87 -13.44 -4.46 -6.65
C CYS A 87 -14.32 -4.82 -7.85
N LEU A 88 -14.38 -6.10 -8.24
CA LEU A 88 -15.25 -6.58 -9.32
C LEU A 88 -16.74 -6.50 -8.95
N ILE A 89 -17.10 -6.80 -7.71
CA ILE A 89 -18.50 -6.74 -7.23
C ILE A 89 -18.95 -5.30 -6.99
N GLY A 90 -18.10 -4.49 -6.35
CA GLY A 90 -18.40 -3.10 -6.00
C GLY A 90 -18.28 -2.12 -7.16
N GLY A 91 -17.56 -2.50 -8.21
CA GLY A 91 -17.22 -1.62 -9.33
C GLY A 91 -16.05 -0.71 -9.02
N LEU A 92 -15.24 -0.42 -10.04
CA LEU A 92 -14.15 0.53 -9.95
C LEU A 92 -14.61 1.92 -10.41
N PRO A 93 -14.14 3.01 -9.78
CA PRO A 93 -14.35 4.35 -10.30
C PRO A 93 -13.66 4.50 -11.68
N GLU A 94 -14.07 5.50 -12.46
CA GLU A 94 -13.41 5.80 -13.73
C GLU A 94 -11.98 6.32 -13.48
N LEU A 95 -10.97 5.54 -13.89
CA LEU A 95 -9.56 5.88 -13.71
C LEU A 95 -8.93 6.29 -15.04
N SER A 96 -8.16 7.38 -15.00
CA SER A 96 -7.26 7.74 -16.07
C SER A 96 -6.07 6.78 -16.09
N LEU A 97 -5.90 6.08 -17.21
CA LEU A 97 -4.78 5.16 -17.40
C LEU A 97 -3.43 5.85 -17.20
N VAL A 98 -3.31 7.12 -17.60
CA VAL A 98 -2.07 7.89 -17.47
C VAL A 98 -1.73 8.15 -16.00
N ILE A 99 -2.71 8.57 -15.20
CA ILE A 99 -2.51 8.83 -13.77
C ILE A 99 -2.20 7.53 -13.04
N LEU A 100 -2.93 6.45 -13.36
CA LEU A 100 -2.69 5.14 -12.79
C LEU A 100 -1.27 4.65 -13.11
N LEU A 101 -0.81 4.80 -14.35
CA LEU A 101 0.54 4.40 -14.76
C LEU A 101 1.61 5.20 -14.02
N ILE A 102 1.41 6.50 -13.78
CA ILE A 102 2.32 7.32 -12.95
C ILE A 102 2.39 6.76 -11.52
N CYS A 103 1.24 6.44 -10.90
CA CYS A 103 1.22 5.85 -9.56
C CYS A 103 1.88 4.47 -9.52
N VAL A 104 1.66 3.62 -10.51
CA VAL A 104 2.30 2.29 -10.62
C VAL A 104 3.81 2.42 -10.72
N LEU A 105 4.30 3.32 -11.57
CA LEU A 105 5.74 3.56 -11.72
C LEU A 105 6.35 4.11 -10.42
N ALA A 106 5.62 4.96 -9.69
CA ALA A 106 6.06 5.48 -8.39
C ALA A 106 6.18 4.35 -7.36
N ALA A 107 5.16 3.49 -7.24
CA ALA A 107 5.17 2.34 -6.35
C ALA A 107 6.29 1.36 -6.69
N LEU A 108 6.47 1.04 -7.98
CA LEU A 108 7.55 0.20 -8.48
C LEU A 108 8.93 0.80 -8.17
N SER A 109 9.09 2.11 -8.35
CA SER A 109 10.37 2.79 -8.08
C SER A 109 10.74 2.75 -6.61
N ASP A 110 9.75 2.92 -5.72
CA ASP A 110 9.97 2.77 -4.28
C ASP A 110 10.40 1.34 -3.93
N GLU A 111 9.74 0.33 -4.51
CA GLU A 111 10.03 -1.07 -4.21
C GLU A 111 11.40 -1.53 -4.74
N VAL A 112 11.67 -1.25 -6.02
CA VAL A 112 12.97 -1.56 -6.65
C VAL A 112 14.10 -0.76 -5.98
N GLY A 113 13.84 0.50 -5.63
CA GLY A 113 14.81 1.32 -4.92
C GLY A 113 15.10 0.82 -3.51
N HIS A 114 14.09 0.29 -2.81
CA HIS A 114 14.27 -0.27 -1.47
C HIS A 114 15.20 -1.49 -1.48
N GLU A 115 15.12 -2.34 -2.51
CA GLU A 115 15.96 -3.53 -2.62
C GLU A 115 17.37 -3.24 -3.15
N LEU A 116 17.50 -2.42 -4.21
CA LEU A 116 18.79 -2.26 -4.90
C LEU A 116 19.74 -1.24 -4.24
N ILE A 117 19.19 -0.19 -3.63
CA ILE A 117 20.00 0.95 -3.16
C ILE A 117 20.88 0.61 -1.94
N PRO A 118 20.41 -0.19 -0.95
CA PRO A 118 21.27 -0.60 0.16
C PRO A 118 22.56 -1.31 -0.28
N ASP A 119 22.50 -2.12 -1.34
CA ASP A 119 23.63 -2.86 -1.88
C ASP A 119 24.49 -2.01 -2.83
N ALA A 120 23.88 -1.06 -3.54
CA ALA A 120 24.56 -0.21 -4.51
C ALA A 120 25.28 1.01 -3.89
N THR A 121 24.81 1.51 -2.74
CA THR A 121 25.38 2.70 -2.11
C THR A 121 25.35 2.65 -0.58
N ASN A 122 26.38 3.20 0.05
CA ASN A 122 26.45 3.36 1.50
C ASN A 122 25.83 4.70 1.97
N ASN A 123 25.11 5.40 1.09
CA ASN A 123 24.50 6.68 1.40
C ASN A 123 23.22 6.48 2.24
N LYS A 124 23.35 6.71 3.54
CA LYS A 124 22.26 6.58 4.51
C LYS A 124 21.00 7.38 4.14
N PHE A 125 21.14 8.54 3.47
CA PHE A 125 19.99 9.34 3.07
C PHE A 125 19.16 8.65 1.96
N LEU A 126 19.82 8.07 0.96
CA LEU A 126 19.15 7.38 -0.13
C LEU A 126 18.48 6.10 0.37
N ASN A 127 19.13 5.37 1.27
CA ASN A 127 18.54 4.17 1.86
C ASN A 127 17.24 4.51 2.61
N LEU A 128 17.29 5.55 3.47
CA LEU A 128 16.10 6.07 4.17
C LEU A 128 15.01 6.56 3.23
N PHE A 129 15.38 7.16 2.10
CA PHE A 129 14.42 7.69 1.12
C PHE A 129 13.57 6.58 0.49
N PHE A 130 14.17 5.45 0.13
CA PHE A 130 13.44 4.32 -0.44
C PHE A 130 12.78 3.43 0.62
N GLU A 131 13.37 3.30 1.80
CA GLU A 131 12.79 2.56 2.93
C GLU A 131 11.40 3.10 3.34
N TYR A 132 11.23 4.42 3.33
CA TYR A 132 9.96 5.08 3.68
C TYR A 132 9.13 5.49 2.46
N ARG A 133 9.30 4.83 1.30
CA ARG A 133 8.47 5.02 0.09
C ARG A 133 8.25 6.49 -0.27
N PHE A 134 9.33 7.28 -0.30
CA PHE A 134 9.20 8.72 -0.50
C PHE A 134 8.80 9.09 -1.94
N VAL A 135 9.04 8.24 -2.95
CA VAL A 135 8.65 8.54 -4.34
C VAL A 135 7.13 8.64 -4.45
N MET A 136 6.40 7.65 -3.94
CA MET A 136 4.94 7.64 -3.89
C MET A 136 4.39 8.86 -3.15
N LYS A 137 4.98 9.25 -2.02
CA LYS A 137 4.56 10.45 -1.26
C LYS A 137 4.64 11.72 -2.12
N ILE A 138 5.76 11.91 -2.82
CA ILE A 138 5.96 13.08 -3.69
C ILE A 138 4.97 13.05 -4.86
N VAL A 139 4.83 11.89 -5.52
CA VAL A 139 3.95 11.75 -6.69
C VAL A 139 2.48 11.98 -6.33
N ILE A 140 1.99 11.38 -5.24
CA ILE A 140 0.62 11.56 -4.77
C ILE A 140 0.36 13.02 -4.39
N LEU A 141 1.31 13.68 -3.72
CA LEU A 141 1.20 15.09 -3.37
C LEU A 141 1.11 15.98 -4.62
N LEU A 142 1.99 15.77 -5.61
CA LEU A 142 1.97 16.54 -6.85
C LEU A 142 0.67 16.32 -7.62
N LEU A 143 0.23 15.07 -7.79
CA LEU A 143 -1.03 14.75 -8.45
C LEU A 143 -2.22 15.42 -7.75
N ALA A 144 -2.24 15.43 -6.42
CA ALA A 144 -3.28 16.11 -5.66
C ALA A 144 -3.25 17.64 -5.84
N ILE A 145 -2.07 18.27 -5.85
CA ILE A 145 -1.91 19.72 -6.07
C ILE A 145 -2.37 20.10 -7.48
N PHE A 146 -2.07 19.28 -8.49
CA PHE A 146 -2.51 19.50 -9.88
C PHE A 146 -3.97 19.06 -10.14
N GLY A 147 -4.70 18.64 -9.10
CA GLY A 147 -6.13 18.38 -9.18
C GLY A 147 -6.53 17.02 -9.74
N ALA A 148 -5.62 16.05 -9.79
CA ALA A 148 -5.95 14.67 -10.18
C ALA A 148 -6.95 14.01 -9.22
N PHE A 149 -6.86 14.35 -7.93
CA PHE A 149 -7.78 13.94 -6.87
C PHE A 149 -7.67 14.91 -5.68
N ASN A 150 -8.54 14.75 -4.69
CA ASN A 150 -8.61 15.64 -3.52
C ASN A 150 -7.32 15.53 -2.67
N ILE A 151 -6.77 16.68 -2.25
CA ILE A 151 -5.60 16.77 -1.36
C ILE A 151 -5.75 15.99 -0.05
N ILE A 152 -6.97 15.76 0.41
CA ILE A 152 -7.23 14.95 1.59
C ILE A 152 -6.77 13.48 1.43
N VAL A 153 -6.71 12.97 0.19
CA VAL A 153 -6.20 11.63 -0.11
C VAL A 153 -4.72 11.52 0.23
N PHE A 154 -3.93 12.58 0.02
CA PHE A 154 -2.54 12.62 0.46
C PHE A 154 -2.44 12.47 1.98
N VAL A 155 -3.33 13.12 2.74
CA VAL A 155 -3.39 12.98 4.20
C VAL A 155 -3.72 11.53 4.58
N TYR A 156 -4.67 10.90 3.90
CA TYR A 156 -4.99 9.48 4.14
C TYR A 156 -3.82 8.56 3.80
N PHE A 157 -3.08 8.85 2.75
CA PHE A 157 -1.88 8.09 2.41
C PHE A 157 -0.79 8.21 3.48
N ILE A 158 -0.58 9.40 4.05
CA ILE A 158 0.31 9.57 5.21
C ILE A 158 -0.19 8.78 6.43
N MET A 159 -1.50 8.73 6.66
CA MET A 159 -2.06 7.91 7.74
C MET A 159 -1.80 6.41 7.52
N PHE A 160 -1.95 5.92 6.28
CA PHE A 160 -1.59 4.55 5.90
C PHE A 160 -0.12 4.25 6.23
N GLU A 161 0.80 5.15 5.86
CA GLU A 161 2.24 4.98 6.10
C GLU A 161 2.61 4.99 7.59
N ILE A 162 1.96 5.86 8.37
CA ILE A 162 2.13 5.89 9.83
C ILE A 162 1.64 4.59 10.45
N ALA A 163 0.47 4.10 10.03
CA ALA A 163 -0.09 2.85 10.52
C ALA A 163 0.77 1.64 10.14
N TYR A 164 1.34 1.63 8.93
CA TYR A 164 2.27 0.62 8.46
C TYR A 164 3.52 0.57 9.34
N THR A 165 4.16 1.72 9.57
CA THR A 165 5.35 1.80 10.45
C THR A 165 5.01 1.39 11.89
N PHE A 166 3.86 1.83 12.39
CA PHE A 166 3.42 1.53 13.75
C PHE A 166 3.11 0.04 13.94
N ALA A 167 2.57 -0.64 12.93
CA ALA A 167 2.35 -2.08 12.94
C ALA A 167 3.66 -2.86 13.10
N GLY A 168 4.72 -2.47 12.39
CA GLY A 168 6.05 -3.07 12.56
C GLY A 168 6.59 -2.91 13.98
N ILE A 169 6.49 -1.71 14.56
CA ILE A 169 6.91 -1.46 15.96
C ILE A 169 6.11 -2.30 16.96
N ILE A 170 4.80 -2.46 16.72
CA ILE A 170 3.95 -3.29 17.58
C ILE A 170 4.33 -4.77 17.45
N PHE A 171 4.58 -5.23 16.23
CA PHE A 171 4.96 -6.61 15.95
C PHE A 171 6.25 -6.97 16.70
N GLU A 172 7.30 -6.13 16.59
CA GLU A 172 8.59 -6.30 17.28
C GLU A 172 8.48 -6.32 18.81
N LYS A 173 7.43 -5.71 19.39
CA LYS A 173 7.24 -5.66 20.84
C LYS A 173 6.42 -6.82 21.40
N LEU A 174 5.56 -7.42 20.57
CA LEU A 174 4.59 -8.41 21.03
C LEU A 174 5.03 -9.86 20.73
N ASN A 175 5.91 -10.04 19.75
CA ASN A 175 6.44 -11.34 19.33
C ASN A 175 7.95 -11.42 19.58
#